data_AF-A0A4R6V3J5-F1
#
_entry.id   AF-A0A4R6V3J5-F1
#
_cell.length_a   1.000
_cell.length_b   1.000
_cell.length_c   1.000
_cell.angle_alpha   90.00
_cell.angle_beta   90.00
_cell.angle_gamma   90.00
#
_symmetry.space_group_name_H-M   'P 1'
#
loop_
_entity.id
_entity.type
_entity.pdbx_description
1 polymer ?
#
loop_
_entity_poly.entity_id
_entity_poly.type
_entity_poly.pdbx_seq_one_letter_code
_entity_poly.pdbx_strand_id
1 'polypeptide(L)'
;MIRAFVREAPADDGNCATQLAVGVGVLVAGVVGLAVLVIPLAAVNQSVGSLVANGLSCTSDAEQVEASGYAEDSIPENYLEIYQEVGEEKGIPWNVLAGVGQVESHHGRWEGPGITEGHNDWGAAGPMQFGALDGSAAGNSWGGEPIMPVEDRPEQGYGQDGNGDGIVNVYDPADAIPASADYLLAHGAEEDIRQAIYGYNHAWWYVDDVLGWAEQYAEGEYSTGASIATAVNCTLNAAGNPIAVAPDELSQAVVDWAMDQRGKPYVWGGTGPNGFDCSGLVMRAYESVGVTIPRVSQDQWNYGPRIEKGDEQPGDLVFFDVQRAGEPPGPGHVGMVIGDGLMVEAWCTNCGPIATREYDSPNRSAVMGFTRPLEASEAKAQLENR
;
A
#
# COMPACT_ATOMS: atom_id res chain seq x y z
N MET A 1 68.03 47.53 -70.05
CA MET A 1 67.84 47.88 -68.62
C MET A 1 67.56 46.58 -67.88
N ILE A 2 68.22 46.33 -66.74
CA ILE A 2 67.83 45.41 -65.63
C ILE A 2 67.19 44.06 -66.10
N ARG A 3 67.93 43.04 -66.58
CA ARG A 3 68.70 41.99 -65.84
C ARG A 3 68.02 41.45 -64.56
N ALA A 4 68.05 40.15 -64.18
CA ALA A 4 68.22 38.82 -64.81
C ALA A 4 68.35 37.76 -63.67
N PHE A 5 68.26 36.45 -63.98
CA PHE A 5 68.57 35.28 -63.09
C PHE A 5 67.59 34.96 -61.94
N VAL A 6 67.48 33.73 -61.40
CA VAL A 6 67.46 32.34 -61.98
C VAL A 6 66.94 31.34 -60.90
N ARG A 7 66.20 30.31 -61.35
CA ARG A 7 65.77 29.02 -60.74
C ARG A 7 65.76 28.71 -59.22
N GLU A 8 64.58 28.20 -58.85
CA GLU A 8 64.25 26.98 -58.07
C GLU A 8 64.38 26.93 -56.54
N ALA A 9 63.55 26.05 -55.95
CA ALA A 9 62.81 26.27 -54.70
C ALA A 9 63.39 25.55 -53.47
N PRO A 10 62.87 25.87 -52.27
CA PRO A 10 62.05 24.86 -51.58
C PRO A 10 60.91 25.42 -50.69
N ALA A 11 60.21 24.48 -50.04
CA ALA A 11 59.37 24.59 -48.84
C ALA A 11 57.91 25.07 -48.99
N ASP A 12 57.00 24.30 -48.37
CA ASP A 12 55.97 24.84 -47.49
C ASP A 12 55.70 23.83 -46.34
N ASP A 13 55.22 24.32 -45.20
CA ASP A 13 55.39 23.68 -43.87
C ASP A 13 54.15 22.95 -43.30
N GLY A 14 54.36 22.16 -42.22
CA GLY A 14 53.32 21.77 -41.24
C GLY A 14 52.84 20.30 -41.32
N ASN A 15 53.22 19.41 -40.37
CA ASN A 15 52.56 19.09 -39.08
C ASN A 15 51.09 18.59 -39.18
N CYS A 16 50.58 17.63 -38.40
CA CYS A 16 51.08 16.54 -37.52
C CYS A 16 49.82 15.69 -37.11
N ALA A 17 49.83 14.49 -36.49
CA ALA A 17 50.83 13.54 -35.97
C ALA A 17 50.22 12.11 -36.14
N THR A 18 50.94 10.99 -36.34
CA THR A 18 51.83 10.21 -35.42
C THR A 18 51.08 9.66 -34.19
N GLN A 19 50.69 8.39 -34.09
CA GLN A 19 51.42 7.10 -34.01
C GLN A 19 52.26 6.84 -32.73
N LEU A 20 51.73 5.90 -31.92
CA LEU A 20 52.34 4.86 -31.06
C LEU A 20 53.67 5.05 -30.27
N ALA A 21 53.57 4.60 -29.00
CA ALA A 21 54.48 3.70 -28.27
C ALA A 21 55.53 4.23 -27.24
N VAL A 22 55.24 3.90 -25.97
CA VAL A 22 56.11 3.33 -24.89
C VAL A 22 57.48 3.98 -24.56
N GLY A 23 57.65 4.41 -23.30
CA GLY A 23 58.96 4.64 -22.68
C GLY A 23 58.89 5.21 -21.24
N VAL A 24 59.63 4.61 -20.29
CA VAL A 24 59.63 4.95 -18.84
C VAL A 24 60.84 5.84 -18.48
N GLY A 25 60.71 6.85 -17.58
CA GLY A 25 61.89 7.62 -17.13
C GLY A 25 61.73 8.81 -16.13
N VAL A 26 61.51 8.51 -14.84
CA VAL A 26 62.24 9.07 -13.66
C VAL A 26 62.42 10.61 -13.42
N LEU A 27 61.77 11.08 -12.33
CA LEU A 27 62.14 12.09 -11.30
C LEU A 27 62.61 13.56 -11.60
N VAL A 28 61.79 14.51 -11.10
CA VAL A 28 62.09 15.54 -10.06
C VAL A 28 63.21 16.60 -10.26
N ALA A 29 62.83 17.89 -10.37
CA ALA A 29 63.04 18.94 -9.33
C ALA A 29 62.71 20.39 -9.79
N GLY A 30 62.09 21.22 -8.92
CA GLY A 30 62.01 22.70 -9.01
C GLY A 30 60.75 23.29 -9.67
N VAL A 31 59.58 23.40 -9.02
CA VAL A 31 59.20 24.35 -7.93
C VAL A 31 59.39 25.80 -8.39
N VAL A 32 58.35 26.64 -8.55
CA VAL A 32 57.35 27.10 -7.55
C VAL A 32 55.94 27.25 -8.18
N GLY A 33 54.87 26.85 -7.48
CA GLY A 33 53.49 27.20 -7.86
C GLY A 33 52.36 26.37 -7.22
N LEU A 34 52.04 26.66 -5.96
CA LEU A 34 50.97 26.05 -5.11
C LEU A 34 51.01 24.53 -4.89
N ALA A 35 50.99 24.14 -3.62
CA ALA A 35 50.91 22.75 -3.21
C ALA A 35 49.46 22.24 -3.19
N VAL A 36 49.22 21.22 -4.02
CA VAL A 36 48.54 19.96 -3.66
C VAL A 36 47.29 20.10 -2.77
N LEU A 37 46.11 19.90 -3.39
CA LEU A 37 45.15 18.98 -2.82
C LEU A 37 45.12 17.73 -3.72
N VAL A 38 45.39 16.60 -3.09
CA VAL A 38 45.42 15.26 -3.69
C VAL A 38 44.09 15.00 -4.40
N ILE A 39 44.10 14.65 -5.69
CA ILE A 39 42.96 13.98 -6.32
C ILE A 39 42.93 12.57 -5.71
N PRO A 40 41.91 12.20 -4.92
CA PRO A 40 41.85 10.85 -4.40
C PRO A 40 41.49 9.91 -5.55
N LEU A 41 42.39 8.98 -5.90
CA LEU A 41 41.94 7.70 -6.45
C LEU A 41 41.28 6.92 -5.31
N ALA A 42 40.02 7.26 -5.05
CA ALA A 42 39.13 6.57 -4.14
C ALA A 42 37.69 6.72 -4.67
N ALA A 43 36.82 5.77 -4.33
CA ALA A 43 35.42 5.72 -4.77
C ALA A 43 35.17 5.49 -6.28
N VAL A 44 35.52 4.29 -6.75
CA VAL A 44 34.54 3.54 -7.57
C VAL A 44 33.40 3.18 -6.62
N ASN A 45 32.41 4.08 -6.46
CA ASN A 45 31.37 3.93 -5.45
C ASN A 45 30.12 3.23 -6.01
N GLN A 46 30.08 1.91 -5.80
CA GLN A 46 28.88 1.15 -5.39
C GLN A 46 27.55 1.33 -6.16
N SER A 47 27.56 1.66 -7.45
CA SER A 47 26.35 1.61 -8.31
C SER A 47 25.87 0.17 -8.63
N VAL A 48 26.20 -0.81 -7.78
CA VAL A 48 25.77 -2.22 -7.81
C VAL A 48 25.57 -2.75 -6.36
N GLY A 49 25.30 -1.85 -5.41
CA GLY A 49 25.34 -2.13 -3.96
C GLY A 49 24.15 -1.59 -3.17
N SER A 50 22.93 -1.64 -3.73
CA SER A 50 21.69 -1.30 -3.02
C SER A 50 20.49 -2.06 -3.61
N LEU A 51 20.58 -3.40 -3.61
CA LEU A 51 19.50 -4.31 -4.02
C LEU A 51 19.18 -5.36 -2.92
N VAL A 52 19.61 -5.08 -1.69
CA VAL A 52 19.29 -5.87 -0.49
C VAL A 52 19.16 -4.86 0.65
N ALA A 53 18.14 -5.03 1.49
CA ALA A 53 17.70 -4.13 2.55
C ALA A 53 17.02 -2.82 2.07
N ASN A 54 15.80 -2.97 1.55
CA ASN A 54 14.68 -2.05 1.77
C ASN A 54 13.45 -2.90 2.11
N GLY A 55 13.44 -3.47 3.32
CA GLY A 55 12.17 -3.55 4.03
C GLY A 55 11.87 -2.15 4.55
N LEU A 56 10.61 -1.71 4.49
CA LEU A 56 10.22 -0.42 5.06
C LEU A 56 10.50 -0.46 6.56
N SER A 57 11.56 0.23 6.95
CA SER A 57 11.71 0.77 8.28
C SER A 57 11.13 2.17 8.21
N CYS A 58 10.12 2.47 9.01
CA CYS A 58 9.80 3.86 9.33
C CYS A 58 11.00 4.45 10.06
N THR A 59 11.85 5.16 9.32
CA THR A 59 12.81 6.11 9.86
C THR A 59 12.35 7.51 9.47
N SER A 60 12.86 8.52 10.17
CA SER A 60 12.63 9.95 9.90
C SER A 60 13.22 10.44 8.57
N ASP A 61 13.48 9.54 7.61
CA ASP A 61 14.10 9.80 6.31
C ASP A 61 13.20 9.32 5.15
N ALA A 62 11.92 9.00 5.42
CA ALA A 62 10.95 8.66 4.39
C ALA A 62 10.58 9.92 3.58
N GLU A 63 11.03 9.98 2.33
CA GLU A 63 10.85 11.12 1.43
C GLU A 63 9.34 11.35 1.16
N GLN A 64 8.83 12.51 1.56
CA GLN A 64 7.43 12.90 1.38
C GLN A 64 7.10 13.14 -0.10
N VAL A 65 5.82 13.04 -0.45
CA VAL A 65 5.36 13.18 -1.83
C VAL A 65 5.16 14.64 -2.21
N GLU A 66 5.46 15.03 -3.43
CA GLU A 66 5.17 16.39 -3.91
C GLU A 66 3.65 16.58 -4.11
N ALA A 67 3.16 17.80 -3.82
CA ALA A 67 1.74 18.13 -3.97
C ALA A 67 1.36 18.34 -5.43
N SER A 68 0.28 17.70 -5.88
CA SER A 68 -0.28 17.98 -7.19
C SER A 68 -0.87 19.38 -7.24
N GLY A 69 -0.88 20.01 -8.41
CA GLY A 69 -1.64 21.26 -8.60
C GLY A 69 -3.14 21.10 -8.28
N TYR A 70 -3.69 19.87 -8.30
CA TYR A 70 -5.04 19.62 -7.80
C TYR A 70 -5.11 19.69 -6.27
N ALA A 71 -4.12 19.21 -5.53
CA ALA A 71 -4.04 19.41 -4.07
C ALA A 71 -3.91 20.90 -3.73
N GLU A 72 -3.02 21.64 -4.40
CA GLU A 72 -2.84 23.08 -4.19
C GLU A 72 -4.12 23.89 -4.49
N ASP A 73 -4.83 23.57 -5.58
CA ASP A 73 -6.09 24.24 -5.95
C ASP A 73 -7.29 23.83 -5.07
N SER A 74 -7.30 22.60 -4.54
CA SER A 74 -8.49 22.02 -3.90
C SER A 74 -8.42 21.93 -2.37
N ILE A 75 -7.26 21.80 -1.74
CA ILE A 75 -7.11 21.75 -0.28
C ILE A 75 -6.99 23.19 0.26
N PRO A 76 -7.59 23.56 1.40
CA PRO A 76 -7.33 24.86 2.00
C PRO A 76 -5.83 25.01 2.34
N GLU A 77 -5.22 26.15 2.04
CA GLU A 77 -3.78 26.41 2.25
C GLU A 77 -3.32 26.04 3.68
N ASN A 78 -4.08 26.45 4.69
CA ASN A 78 -3.80 26.15 6.09
C ASN A 78 -3.98 24.67 6.46
N TYR A 79 -4.75 23.89 5.71
CA TYR A 79 -4.86 22.43 5.91
C TYR A 79 -3.70 21.71 5.22
N LEU A 80 -3.34 22.13 4.01
CA LEU A 80 -2.24 21.54 3.24
C LEU A 80 -0.90 21.69 3.98
N GLU A 81 -0.62 22.88 4.51
CA GLU A 81 0.57 23.16 5.33
C GLU A 81 0.65 22.21 6.55
N ILE A 82 -0.43 22.08 7.32
CA ILE A 82 -0.48 21.20 8.50
C ILE A 82 -0.37 19.72 8.09
N TYR A 83 -1.00 19.27 7.00
CA TYR A 83 -0.85 17.88 6.54
C TYR A 83 0.61 17.57 6.20
N GLN A 84 1.30 18.48 5.50
CA GLN A 84 2.69 18.31 5.11
C GLN A 84 3.64 18.31 6.31
N GLU A 85 3.51 19.28 7.22
CA GLU A 85 4.30 19.38 8.45
C GLU A 85 4.12 18.13 9.34
N VAL A 86 2.88 17.73 9.62
CA VAL A 86 2.56 16.55 10.43
C VAL A 86 3.00 15.26 9.73
N GLY A 87 2.87 15.18 8.40
CA GLY A 87 3.33 14.02 7.63
C GLY A 87 4.84 13.83 7.76
N GLU A 88 5.62 14.91 7.60
CA GLU A 88 7.07 14.90 7.80
C GLU A 88 7.45 14.56 9.24
N GLU A 89 6.83 15.20 10.24
CA GLU A 89 7.12 14.97 11.68
C GLU A 89 6.84 13.52 12.10
N LYS A 90 5.71 12.95 11.65
CA LYS A 90 5.19 11.66 12.11
C LYS A 90 5.60 10.48 11.21
N GLY A 91 6.26 10.73 10.08
CA GLY A 91 6.62 9.69 9.11
C GLY A 91 5.43 9.05 8.39
N ILE A 92 4.31 9.77 8.29
CA ILE A 92 3.10 9.33 7.55
C ILE A 92 3.03 10.13 6.25
N PRO A 93 2.65 9.53 5.10
CA PRO A 93 2.44 10.29 3.87
C PRO A 93 1.35 11.35 4.06
N TRP A 94 1.67 12.64 3.90
CA TRP A 94 0.73 13.74 4.16
C TRP A 94 -0.57 13.62 3.33
N ASN A 95 -0.47 13.09 2.12
CA ASN A 95 -1.59 12.87 1.22
C ASN A 95 -2.60 11.84 1.76
N VAL A 96 -2.19 10.93 2.64
CA VAL A 96 -3.10 10.01 3.36
C VAL A 96 -3.88 10.75 4.45
N LEU A 97 -3.23 11.65 5.21
CA LEU A 97 -3.91 12.52 6.18
C LEU A 97 -4.90 13.46 5.48
N ALA A 98 -4.51 14.00 4.32
CA ALA A 98 -5.40 14.76 3.44
C ALA A 98 -6.56 13.89 2.94
N GLY A 99 -6.32 12.65 2.54
CA GLY A 99 -7.37 11.69 2.15
C GLY A 99 -8.41 11.46 3.25
N VAL A 100 -7.97 11.31 4.51
CA VAL A 100 -8.87 11.22 5.68
C VAL A 100 -9.72 12.49 5.81
N GLY A 101 -9.11 13.67 5.89
CA GLY A 101 -9.86 14.92 6.05
C GLY A 101 -10.77 15.26 4.86
N GLN A 102 -10.43 14.77 3.67
CA GLN A 102 -11.26 14.88 2.48
C GLN A 102 -12.55 14.03 2.59
N VAL A 103 -12.43 12.78 3.02
CA VAL A 103 -13.57 11.86 3.17
C VAL A 103 -14.43 12.19 4.40
N GLU A 104 -13.83 12.65 5.49
CA GLU A 104 -14.56 12.95 6.73
C GLU A 104 -15.29 14.31 6.72
N SER A 105 -14.74 15.33 6.04
CA SER A 105 -15.33 16.68 6.09
C SER A 105 -15.05 17.60 4.89
N HIS A 106 -14.41 17.10 3.83
CA HIS A 106 -13.90 17.92 2.73
C HIS A 106 -12.97 19.06 3.23
N HIS A 107 -12.07 18.72 4.16
CA HIS A 107 -11.16 19.63 4.88
C HIS A 107 -11.89 20.73 5.67
N GLY A 108 -12.89 20.33 6.46
CA GLY A 108 -13.70 21.19 7.32
C GLY A 108 -14.71 22.06 6.56
N ARG A 109 -14.96 21.79 5.28
CA ARG A 109 -15.81 22.64 4.41
C ARG A 109 -17.21 22.09 4.15
N TRP A 110 -17.52 20.86 4.55
CA TRP A 110 -18.89 20.37 4.52
C TRP A 110 -19.77 21.11 5.54
N GLU A 111 -20.96 21.52 5.11
CA GLU A 111 -21.99 22.05 5.99
C GLU A 111 -22.70 20.86 6.67
N GLY A 112 -22.45 20.64 7.95
CA GLY A 112 -23.05 19.54 8.71
C GLY A 112 -22.82 19.64 10.22
N PRO A 113 -23.64 18.94 11.03
CA PRO A 113 -23.45 18.87 12.47
C PRO A 113 -22.12 18.17 12.80
N GLY A 114 -21.39 18.67 13.79
CA GLY A 114 -20.10 18.13 14.20
C GLY A 114 -18.88 18.62 13.42
N ILE A 115 -19.01 19.32 12.28
CA ILE A 115 -17.83 19.78 11.52
C ILE A 115 -17.12 20.95 12.22
N THR A 116 -17.88 21.96 12.65
CA THR A 116 -17.36 23.18 13.31
C THR A 116 -17.92 23.40 14.72
N GLU A 117 -19.01 22.72 15.09
CA GLU A 117 -19.59 22.72 16.43
C GLU A 117 -20.44 21.45 16.67
N GLY A 118 -20.57 21.06 17.94
CA GLY A 118 -21.40 19.93 18.37
C GLY A 118 -20.87 18.58 17.91
N HIS A 119 -21.78 17.65 17.63
CA HIS A 119 -21.45 16.33 17.09
C HIS A 119 -22.45 15.95 16.01
N ASN A 120 -22.02 15.08 15.09
CA ASN A 120 -22.94 14.40 14.17
C ASN A 120 -23.81 13.37 14.92
N ASP A 121 -24.80 12.76 14.24
CA ASP A 121 -25.74 11.79 14.85
C ASP A 121 -25.07 10.56 15.51
N TRP A 122 -23.78 10.32 15.24
CA TRP A 122 -23.00 9.21 15.78
C TRP A 122 -22.08 9.61 16.94
N GLY A 123 -21.94 10.91 17.24
CA GLY A 123 -21.08 11.45 18.30
C GLY A 123 -19.69 11.90 17.84
N ALA A 124 -19.47 12.05 16.53
CA ALA A 124 -18.19 12.52 16.00
C ALA A 124 -18.15 14.05 15.80
N ALA A 125 -16.96 14.64 15.96
CA ALA A 125 -16.71 16.08 15.92
C ALA A 125 -15.38 16.42 15.22
N GLY A 126 -15.25 17.66 14.73
CA GLY A 126 -14.07 18.20 14.08
C GLY A 126 -13.95 17.86 12.59
N PRO A 127 -12.98 18.47 11.87
CA PRO A 127 -12.74 18.19 10.45
C PRO A 127 -12.20 16.78 10.19
N MET A 128 -11.66 16.12 11.22
CA MET A 128 -11.22 14.72 11.14
C MET A 128 -12.23 13.74 11.75
N GLN A 129 -13.44 14.21 12.14
CA GLN A 129 -14.54 13.39 12.69
C GLN A 129 -14.12 12.41 13.81
N PHE A 130 -13.39 12.92 14.80
CA PHE A 130 -13.10 12.16 16.02
C PHE A 130 -14.37 11.87 16.81
N GLY A 131 -14.51 10.64 17.33
CA GLY A 131 -15.49 10.37 18.38
C GLY A 131 -15.18 11.24 19.61
N ALA A 132 -16.12 12.08 20.00
CA ALA A 132 -15.96 13.08 21.06
C ALA A 132 -17.13 13.08 22.05
N LEU A 133 -17.80 11.93 22.20
CA LEU A 133 -18.96 11.78 23.07
C LEU A 133 -19.01 10.38 23.69
N ASP A 134 -18.83 10.30 25.01
CA ASP A 134 -18.88 9.04 25.76
C ASP A 134 -20.21 8.29 25.56
N GLY A 135 -20.10 7.00 25.23
CA GLY A 135 -21.25 6.12 24.98
C GLY A 135 -21.96 6.35 23.64
N SER A 136 -21.43 7.24 22.78
CA SER A 136 -21.87 7.38 21.39
C SER A 136 -21.40 6.22 20.50
N ALA A 137 -21.85 6.19 19.24
CA ALA A 137 -21.44 5.15 18.29
C ALA A 137 -20.01 5.36 17.76
N ALA A 138 -19.57 6.61 17.65
CA ALA A 138 -18.18 6.99 17.35
C ALA A 138 -17.25 6.81 18.57
N GLY A 139 -17.82 6.63 19.76
CA GLY A 139 -17.08 6.55 21.02
C GLY A 139 -16.46 7.89 21.41
N ASN A 140 -15.33 7.83 22.12
CA ASN A 140 -14.57 9.00 22.54
C ASN A 140 -13.06 8.78 22.27
N SER A 141 -12.69 8.72 20.99
CA SER A 141 -11.28 8.68 20.59
C SER A 141 -10.57 10.01 20.84
N TRP A 142 -11.30 11.14 20.90
CA TRP A 142 -10.75 12.42 21.32
C TRP A 142 -10.22 12.37 22.76
N GLY A 143 -10.96 11.72 23.66
CA GLY A 143 -10.56 11.39 25.04
C GLY A 143 -11.18 12.28 26.13
N GLY A 144 -11.62 13.48 25.76
CA GLY A 144 -12.18 14.47 26.67
C GLY A 144 -13.30 15.30 26.03
N GLU A 145 -13.52 16.50 26.54
CA GLU A 145 -14.47 17.44 25.92
C GLU A 145 -13.95 17.89 24.52
N PRO A 146 -14.84 18.20 23.56
CA PRO A 146 -14.46 18.70 22.23
C PRO A 146 -13.53 19.92 22.26
N ILE A 147 -13.62 20.76 23.30
CA ILE A 147 -12.71 21.89 23.55
C ILE A 147 -12.38 21.88 25.05
N MET A 148 -11.10 21.80 25.40
CA MET A 148 -10.63 21.77 26.79
C MET A 148 -9.26 22.46 26.94
N PRO A 149 -8.93 23.07 28.09
CA PRO A 149 -7.57 23.50 28.39
C PRO A 149 -6.58 22.31 28.35
N VAL A 150 -5.35 22.53 27.91
CA VAL A 150 -4.33 21.47 27.81
C VAL A 150 -3.99 20.87 29.18
N GLU A 151 -4.13 21.61 30.27
CA GLU A 151 -3.98 21.10 31.64
C GLU A 151 -5.10 20.16 32.10
N ASP A 152 -6.27 20.21 31.46
CA ASP A 152 -7.43 19.34 31.73
C ASP A 152 -7.48 18.12 30.79
N ARG A 153 -6.54 18.02 29.82
CA ARG A 153 -6.43 16.91 28.85
C ARG A 153 -6.27 15.55 29.59
N PRO A 154 -7.16 14.57 29.35
CA PRO A 154 -7.03 13.23 29.91
C PRO A 154 -5.80 12.46 29.39
N GLU A 155 -5.34 11.45 30.16
CA GLU A 155 -4.27 10.53 29.74
C GLU A 155 -4.68 9.58 28.60
N GLN A 156 -5.98 9.49 28.30
CA GLN A 156 -6.56 8.60 27.29
C GLN A 156 -7.17 9.42 26.16
N GLY A 157 -7.09 8.89 24.93
CA GLY A 157 -7.52 9.57 23.72
C GLY A 157 -6.39 10.31 23.01
N TYR A 158 -6.70 10.85 21.84
CA TYR A 158 -5.73 11.38 20.88
C TYR A 158 -5.75 12.90 20.74
N GLY A 159 -6.76 13.59 21.26
CA GLY A 159 -6.83 15.05 21.18
C GLY A 159 -5.60 15.69 21.81
N GLN A 160 -5.02 16.69 21.16
CA GLN A 160 -3.75 17.33 21.54
C GLN A 160 -3.78 18.82 21.20
N ASP A 161 -2.92 19.60 21.86
CA ASP A 161 -2.63 21.00 21.59
C ASP A 161 -1.46 21.02 20.59
N GLY A 162 -1.77 21.09 19.30
CA GLY A 162 -0.79 20.98 18.22
C GLY A 162 -0.15 22.33 17.86
N ASN A 163 -0.88 23.43 18.06
CA ASN A 163 -0.38 24.79 17.79
C ASN A 163 0.34 25.43 19.00
N GLY A 164 0.20 24.87 20.20
CA GLY A 164 0.82 25.35 21.44
C GLY A 164 0.10 26.54 22.08
N ASP A 165 -1.19 26.77 21.79
CA ASP A 165 -1.95 27.90 22.35
C ASP A 165 -2.51 27.65 23.76
N GLY A 166 -2.42 26.42 24.26
CA GLY A 166 -2.90 25.99 25.58
C GLY A 166 -4.30 25.40 25.57
N ILE A 167 -4.94 25.25 24.42
CA ILE A 167 -6.25 24.62 24.23
C ILE A 167 -6.08 23.35 23.40
N VAL A 168 -6.90 22.34 23.70
CA VAL A 168 -7.10 21.14 22.89
C VAL A 168 -8.49 21.23 22.27
N ASN A 169 -8.57 21.44 20.96
CA ASN A 169 -9.79 21.80 20.23
C ASN A 169 -10.02 20.90 19.02
N VAL A 170 -11.02 20.01 19.08
CA VAL A 170 -11.33 19.06 18.00
C VAL A 170 -11.70 19.74 16.68
N TYR A 171 -12.13 21.00 16.71
CA TYR A 171 -12.50 21.76 15.51
C TYR A 171 -11.34 22.59 14.93
N ASP A 172 -10.20 22.69 15.62
CA ASP A 172 -8.99 23.29 15.06
C ASP A 172 -8.23 22.23 14.22
N PRO A 173 -7.98 22.46 12.92
CA PRO A 173 -7.17 21.54 12.14
C PRO A 173 -5.74 21.37 12.69
N ALA A 174 -5.18 22.38 13.37
CA ALA A 174 -3.84 22.28 13.96
C ALA A 174 -3.77 21.26 15.12
N ASP A 175 -4.90 20.97 15.75
CA ASP A 175 -5.01 19.95 16.81
C ASP A 175 -5.51 18.61 16.24
N ALA A 176 -6.52 18.67 15.38
CA ALA A 176 -7.22 17.49 14.86
C ALA A 176 -6.37 16.68 13.85
N ILE A 177 -5.56 17.34 13.01
CA ILE A 177 -4.71 16.65 12.02
C ILE A 177 -3.58 15.85 12.69
N PRO A 178 -2.77 16.39 13.61
CA PRO A 178 -1.76 15.59 14.30
C PRO A 178 -2.36 14.54 15.25
N ALA A 179 -3.51 14.82 15.88
CA ALA A 179 -4.28 13.78 16.59
C ALA A 179 -4.64 12.61 15.65
N SER A 180 -4.98 12.89 14.40
CA SER A 180 -5.30 11.87 13.39
C SER A 180 -4.07 11.05 12.97
N ALA A 181 -2.90 11.68 12.90
CA ALA A 181 -1.65 10.98 12.65
C ALA A 181 -1.30 10.02 13.81
N ASP A 182 -1.36 10.48 15.06
CA ASP A 182 -1.13 9.65 16.25
C ASP A 182 -2.16 8.51 16.36
N TYR A 183 -3.43 8.75 15.98
CA TYR A 183 -4.45 7.70 15.89
C TYR A 183 -4.07 6.62 14.89
N LEU A 184 -3.63 7.00 13.68
CA LEU A 184 -3.22 6.05 12.64
C LEU A 184 -1.96 5.26 13.06
N LEU A 185 -0.96 5.91 13.66
CA LEU A 185 0.23 5.23 14.20
C LEU A 185 -0.15 4.18 15.25
N ALA A 186 -1.04 4.53 16.18
CA ALA A 186 -1.53 3.59 17.20
C ALA A 186 -2.33 2.40 16.63
N HIS A 187 -2.83 2.51 15.39
CA HIS A 187 -3.47 1.41 14.65
C HIS A 187 -2.52 0.72 13.65
N GLY A 188 -1.21 0.95 13.77
CA GLY A 188 -0.18 0.25 13.01
C GLY A 188 0.15 0.85 11.64
N ALA A 189 0.00 2.18 11.46
CA ALA A 189 0.29 2.84 10.18
C ALA A 189 1.74 2.65 9.67
N GLU A 190 2.70 2.42 10.57
CA GLU A 190 4.09 2.06 10.22
C GLU A 190 4.21 0.67 9.57
N GLU A 191 3.27 -0.24 9.86
CA GLU A 191 3.29 -1.65 9.43
C GLU A 191 2.29 -1.90 8.28
N ASP A 192 1.05 -1.43 8.42
CA ASP A 192 -0.03 -1.55 7.45
C ASP A 192 -0.98 -0.34 7.53
N ILE A 193 -0.71 0.67 6.68
CA ILE A 193 -1.54 1.87 6.58
C ILE A 193 -3.00 1.58 6.18
N ARG A 194 -3.28 0.51 5.42
CA ARG A 194 -4.68 0.14 5.06
C ARG A 194 -5.42 -0.39 6.28
N GLN A 195 -4.77 -1.23 7.08
CA GLN A 195 -5.32 -1.74 8.33
C GLN A 195 -5.46 -0.62 9.39
N ALA A 196 -4.59 0.39 9.38
CA ALA A 196 -4.70 1.58 10.22
C ALA A 196 -5.88 2.48 9.81
N ILE A 197 -6.06 2.78 8.51
CA ILE A 197 -7.22 3.52 7.99
C ILE A 197 -8.53 2.74 8.27
N TYR A 198 -8.51 1.40 8.19
CA TYR A 198 -9.64 0.59 8.65
C TYR A 198 -9.85 0.68 10.17
N GLY A 199 -8.79 0.85 10.96
CA GLY A 199 -8.91 1.13 12.40
C GLY A 199 -9.71 2.41 12.66
N TYR A 200 -9.57 3.42 11.80
CA TYR A 200 -10.24 4.72 11.90
C TYR A 200 -11.76 4.66 11.78
N ASN A 201 -12.27 4.00 10.73
CA ASN A 201 -13.71 4.05 10.37
C ASN A 201 -14.40 2.66 10.37
N HIS A 202 -13.63 1.58 10.42
CA HIS A 202 -14.09 0.18 10.29
C HIS A 202 -14.86 -0.14 8.99
N ALA A 203 -14.59 0.60 7.92
CA ALA A 203 -15.14 0.36 6.59
C ALA A 203 -14.05 0.33 5.52
N TRP A 204 -14.10 -0.63 4.60
CA TRP A 204 -13.10 -0.74 3.53
C TRP A 204 -13.38 0.15 2.33
N TRP A 205 -14.65 0.51 2.08
CA TRP A 205 -14.96 1.57 1.13
C TRP A 205 -14.32 2.90 1.55
N TYR A 206 -14.28 3.18 2.86
CA TYR A 206 -13.59 4.35 3.40
C TYR A 206 -12.07 4.26 3.19
N VAL A 207 -11.45 3.09 3.41
CA VAL A 207 -10.02 2.87 3.12
C VAL A 207 -9.71 3.14 1.65
N ASP A 208 -10.54 2.66 0.74
CA ASP A 208 -10.34 2.82 -0.70
C ASP A 208 -10.62 4.28 -1.15
N ASP A 209 -11.62 4.96 -0.59
CA ASP A 209 -11.89 6.39 -0.85
C ASP A 209 -10.72 7.27 -0.35
N VAL A 210 -10.24 7.06 0.88
CA VAL A 210 -9.08 7.80 1.45
C VAL A 210 -7.85 7.66 0.57
N LEU A 211 -7.54 6.45 0.11
CA LEU A 211 -6.37 6.21 -0.73
C LEU A 211 -6.55 6.70 -2.16
N GLY A 212 -7.78 6.67 -2.70
CA GLY A 212 -8.11 7.27 -4.00
C GLY A 212 -8.02 8.80 -4.00
N TRP A 213 -8.26 9.46 -2.87
CA TRP A 213 -7.96 10.89 -2.68
C TRP A 213 -6.46 11.14 -2.50
N ALA A 214 -5.77 10.32 -1.71
CA ALA A 214 -4.32 10.42 -1.53
C ALA A 214 -3.55 10.31 -2.87
N GLU A 215 -4.01 9.47 -3.80
CA GLU A 215 -3.45 9.38 -5.15
C GLU A 215 -3.65 10.67 -5.95
N GLN A 216 -4.86 11.24 -5.95
CA GLN A 216 -5.16 12.49 -6.67
C GLN A 216 -4.39 13.71 -6.13
N TYR A 217 -3.94 13.66 -4.87
CA TYR A 217 -3.24 14.76 -4.23
C TYR A 217 -1.72 14.79 -4.48
N ALA A 218 -1.12 13.76 -5.06
CA ALA A 218 0.32 13.69 -5.31
C ALA A 218 0.70 14.03 -6.77
N GLU A 219 1.83 14.69 -7.00
CA GLU A 219 2.27 15.11 -8.35
C GLU A 219 2.90 13.97 -9.18
N GLY A 220 2.73 14.06 -10.51
CA GLY A 220 3.37 13.18 -11.50
C GLY A 220 2.62 11.89 -11.77
N GLU A 221 3.30 10.87 -12.32
CA GLU A 221 2.85 9.47 -12.18
C GLU A 221 3.19 8.98 -10.76
N TYR A 222 2.64 9.67 -9.75
CA TYR A 222 2.38 9.04 -8.47
C TYR A 222 1.26 8.02 -8.69
N SER A 223 1.61 6.90 -9.30
CA SER A 223 0.97 5.68 -8.87
C SER A 223 1.30 5.59 -7.40
N THR A 224 0.26 5.53 -6.58
CA THR A 224 0.39 5.09 -5.20
C THR A 224 1.26 3.83 -5.13
N GLY A 225 1.29 2.98 -6.17
CA GLY A 225 2.17 1.84 -6.42
C GLY A 225 3.71 1.99 -6.29
N ALA A 226 4.21 2.91 -5.47
CA ALA A 226 5.49 2.77 -4.76
C ALA A 226 5.29 2.54 -3.25
N SER A 227 4.37 3.29 -2.61
CA SER A 227 3.94 3.11 -1.22
C SER A 227 2.82 2.07 -1.09
N ILE A 228 1.84 2.07 -1.99
CA ILE A 228 0.85 1.00 -2.24
C ILE A 228 1.50 -0.25 -2.86
N ALA A 229 2.66 -0.15 -3.51
CA ALA A 229 3.47 -1.35 -3.81
C ALA A 229 4.19 -1.92 -2.58
N THR A 230 3.95 -1.36 -1.38
CA THR A 230 4.12 -2.08 -0.11
C THR A 230 2.76 -2.30 0.58
N ALA A 231 1.90 -1.28 0.68
CA ALA A 231 0.66 -1.32 1.47
C ALA A 231 -0.54 -2.08 0.85
N VAL A 232 -0.60 -2.24 -0.48
CA VAL A 232 -1.53 -3.19 -1.14
C VAL A 232 -0.82 -4.53 -1.42
N ASN A 233 0.45 -4.62 -1.00
CA ASN A 233 1.43 -5.53 -1.54
C ASN A 233 2.13 -6.41 -0.49
N CYS A 234 1.31 -7.18 0.24
CA CYS A 234 1.55 -8.63 0.24
C CYS A 234 1.29 -9.22 -1.16
N THR A 235 1.87 -8.63 -2.22
CA THR A 235 2.04 -9.25 -3.53
C THR A 235 3.52 -9.45 -3.85
N LEU A 236 4.45 -9.32 -2.90
CA LEU A 236 5.83 -9.82 -3.04
C LEU A 236 6.08 -10.93 -2.01
N ASN A 237 6.67 -12.05 -2.44
CA ASN A 237 7.13 -13.07 -1.50
C ASN A 237 8.41 -12.65 -0.77
N ALA A 238 8.87 -13.48 0.18
CA ALA A 238 10.13 -13.27 0.91
C ALA A 238 11.39 -13.18 0.02
N ALA A 239 11.27 -13.49 -1.29
CA ALA A 239 12.31 -13.34 -2.30
C ALA A 239 12.06 -12.18 -3.28
N GLY A 240 11.09 -11.30 -3.02
CA GLY A 240 10.80 -10.11 -3.82
C GLY A 240 10.08 -10.36 -5.15
N ASN A 241 9.36 -11.49 -5.29
CA ASN A 241 8.64 -11.85 -6.52
C ASN A 241 7.13 -11.66 -6.38
N PRO A 242 6.46 -11.16 -7.43
CA PRO A 242 5.00 -11.11 -7.52
C PRO A 242 4.28 -12.39 -7.09
N ILE A 243 3.54 -12.35 -5.97
CA ILE A 243 2.48 -13.30 -5.64
C ILE A 243 1.14 -12.78 -6.18
N ALA A 244 0.10 -13.61 -6.09
CA ALA A 244 -1.18 -13.43 -6.78
C ALA A 244 -1.07 -13.38 -8.32
N VAL A 245 0.10 -13.69 -8.91
CA VAL A 245 0.30 -13.78 -10.36
C VAL A 245 -0.06 -15.18 -10.85
N ALA A 246 -1.21 -15.27 -11.50
CA ALA A 246 -1.76 -16.48 -12.08
C ALA A 246 -1.07 -16.88 -13.40
N PRO A 247 -1.18 -18.14 -13.86
CA PRO A 247 -0.52 -18.62 -15.09
C PRO A 247 -1.07 -18.00 -16.38
N ASP A 248 -2.26 -17.41 -16.35
CA ASP A 248 -2.98 -16.87 -17.51
C ASP A 248 -3.97 -15.76 -17.10
N GLU A 249 -4.42 -14.95 -18.07
CA GLU A 249 -5.32 -13.80 -17.85
C GLU A 249 -6.68 -14.16 -17.23
N LEU A 250 -7.22 -15.35 -17.52
CA LEU A 250 -8.52 -15.78 -17.00
C LEU A 250 -8.40 -16.17 -15.52
N SER A 251 -7.35 -16.93 -15.20
CA SER A 251 -6.97 -17.25 -13.83
C SER A 251 -6.64 -15.99 -13.04
N GLN A 252 -5.97 -15.00 -13.66
CA GLN A 252 -5.64 -13.71 -13.04
C GLN A 252 -6.89 -12.94 -12.65
N ALA A 253 -7.86 -12.77 -13.56
CA ALA A 253 -9.10 -12.05 -13.28
C ALA A 253 -9.95 -12.70 -12.15
N VAL A 254 -9.85 -14.01 -11.96
CA VAL A 254 -10.44 -14.71 -10.80
C VAL A 254 -9.73 -14.33 -9.50
N VAL A 255 -8.39 -14.33 -9.50
CA VAL A 255 -7.58 -13.98 -8.32
C VAL A 255 -7.78 -12.51 -7.94
N ASP A 256 -7.70 -11.60 -8.91
CA ASP A 256 -7.89 -10.15 -8.71
C ASP A 256 -9.25 -9.89 -8.06
N TRP A 257 -10.32 -10.47 -8.63
CA TRP A 257 -11.67 -10.31 -8.07
C TRP A 257 -11.76 -10.80 -6.62
N ALA A 258 -11.13 -11.93 -6.28
CA ALA A 258 -11.11 -12.43 -4.90
C ALA A 258 -10.30 -11.52 -3.96
N MET A 259 -9.19 -10.96 -4.44
CA MET A 259 -8.33 -10.04 -3.73
C MET A 259 -8.98 -8.66 -3.50
N ASP A 260 -9.87 -8.22 -4.38
CA ASP A 260 -10.73 -7.03 -4.23
C ASP A 260 -11.81 -7.19 -3.16
N GLN A 261 -12.06 -8.42 -2.68
CA GLN A 261 -12.99 -8.66 -1.57
C GLN A 261 -12.30 -8.58 -0.21
N ARG A 262 -10.97 -8.41 -0.16
CA ARG A 262 -10.23 -8.23 1.10
C ARG A 262 -10.81 -7.07 1.89
N GLY A 263 -10.86 -7.26 3.20
CA GLY A 263 -11.51 -6.34 4.12
C GLY A 263 -13.01 -6.56 4.34
N LYS A 264 -13.75 -7.07 3.36
CA LYS A 264 -15.20 -7.26 3.53
C LYS A 264 -15.48 -8.27 4.66
N PRO A 265 -16.54 -8.10 5.46
CA PRO A 265 -16.79 -8.94 6.61
C PRO A 265 -17.17 -10.37 6.19
N TYR A 266 -16.84 -11.33 7.04
CA TYR A 266 -17.40 -12.67 6.93
C TYR A 266 -18.90 -12.64 7.25
N VAL A 267 -19.72 -13.19 6.36
CA VAL A 267 -21.17 -13.33 6.56
C VAL A 267 -21.54 -14.78 6.28
N TRP A 268 -22.07 -15.49 7.28
CA TRP A 268 -22.52 -16.88 7.12
C TRP A 268 -23.66 -16.97 6.08
N GLY A 269 -23.48 -17.80 5.05
CA GLY A 269 -24.37 -17.86 3.89
C GLY A 269 -24.14 -16.76 2.84
N GLY A 270 -23.24 -15.80 3.11
CA GLY A 270 -23.02 -14.60 2.31
C GLY A 270 -22.41 -14.86 0.94
N THR A 271 -22.93 -14.16 -0.06
CA THR A 271 -22.47 -14.20 -1.46
C THR A 271 -22.34 -12.80 -2.06
N GLY A 272 -21.97 -11.81 -1.22
CA GLY A 272 -21.77 -10.43 -1.62
C GLY A 272 -23.06 -9.59 -1.78
N PRO A 273 -22.92 -8.30 -2.11
CA PRO A 273 -21.66 -7.58 -2.31
C PRO A 273 -20.98 -7.14 -1.00
N ASN A 274 -21.73 -7.06 0.11
CA ASN A 274 -21.28 -6.46 1.37
C ASN A 274 -20.56 -7.43 2.33
N GLY A 275 -20.34 -8.68 1.93
CA GLY A 275 -19.74 -9.72 2.77
C GLY A 275 -19.99 -11.13 2.22
N PHE A 276 -19.11 -12.07 2.58
CA PHE A 276 -19.09 -13.42 2.00
C PHE A 276 -18.79 -14.47 3.07
N ASP A 277 -19.20 -15.73 2.84
CA ASP A 277 -18.55 -16.88 3.48
C ASP A 277 -17.47 -17.47 2.57
N CYS A 278 -16.73 -18.46 3.09
CA CYS A 278 -15.61 -19.11 2.42
C CYS A 278 -15.92 -19.56 0.99
N SER A 279 -16.97 -20.37 0.85
CA SER A 279 -17.38 -20.92 -0.44
C SER A 279 -18.11 -19.89 -1.31
N GLY A 280 -18.79 -18.92 -0.70
CA GLY A 280 -19.43 -17.80 -1.39
C GLY A 280 -18.44 -16.80 -2.00
N LEU A 281 -17.31 -16.54 -1.36
CA LEU A 281 -16.21 -15.72 -1.88
C LEU A 281 -15.66 -16.33 -3.17
N VAL A 282 -15.19 -17.57 -3.10
CA VAL A 282 -14.56 -18.23 -4.26
C VAL A 282 -15.57 -18.52 -5.37
N MET A 283 -16.84 -18.83 -5.05
CA MET A 283 -17.90 -19.00 -6.05
C MET A 283 -18.09 -17.74 -6.89
N ARG A 284 -18.10 -16.56 -6.26
CA ARG A 284 -18.27 -15.28 -6.96
C ARG A 284 -17.02 -14.85 -7.74
N ALA A 285 -15.84 -15.27 -7.30
CA ALA A 285 -14.59 -15.06 -8.03
C ALA A 285 -14.58 -15.77 -9.39
N TYR A 286 -15.03 -17.02 -9.49
CA TYR A 286 -15.19 -17.67 -10.80
C TYR A 286 -16.41 -17.15 -11.58
N GLU A 287 -17.49 -16.76 -10.90
CA GLU A 287 -18.66 -16.18 -11.57
C GLU A 287 -18.32 -14.85 -12.29
N SER A 288 -17.37 -14.06 -11.76
CA SER A 288 -16.90 -12.81 -12.39
C SER A 288 -16.38 -13.04 -13.82
N VAL A 289 -15.64 -14.14 -14.04
CA VAL A 289 -15.16 -14.58 -15.36
C VAL A 289 -16.15 -15.49 -16.11
N GLY A 290 -17.31 -15.77 -15.52
CA GLY A 290 -18.40 -16.54 -16.13
C GLY A 290 -18.43 -18.03 -15.84
N VAL A 291 -17.61 -18.52 -14.93
CA VAL A 291 -17.57 -19.92 -14.54
C VAL A 291 -18.36 -20.10 -13.24
N THR A 292 -19.55 -20.69 -13.37
CA THR A 292 -20.34 -21.11 -12.21
C THR A 292 -19.73 -22.37 -11.62
N ILE A 293 -19.29 -22.28 -10.37
CA ILE A 293 -18.88 -23.42 -9.53
C ILE A 293 -19.93 -23.68 -8.44
N PRO A 294 -19.93 -24.85 -7.76
CA PRO A 294 -20.91 -25.15 -6.72
C PRO A 294 -20.89 -24.15 -5.56
N ARG A 295 -22.01 -24.03 -4.83
CA ARG A 295 -22.17 -23.05 -3.75
C ARG A 295 -21.45 -23.43 -2.45
N VAL A 296 -21.30 -24.72 -2.14
CA VAL A 296 -20.80 -25.20 -0.83
C VAL A 296 -19.43 -25.85 -0.98
N SER A 297 -18.57 -25.71 0.03
CA SER A 297 -17.18 -26.20 -0.02
C SER A 297 -17.08 -27.70 -0.26
N GLN A 298 -18.05 -28.49 0.22
CA GLN A 298 -18.10 -29.95 0.01
C GLN A 298 -18.36 -30.33 -1.47
N ASP A 299 -19.08 -29.51 -2.22
CA ASP A 299 -19.32 -29.71 -3.66
C ASP A 299 -18.20 -29.09 -4.51
N GLN A 300 -17.70 -27.91 -4.12
CA GLN A 300 -16.52 -27.28 -4.72
C GLN A 300 -15.28 -28.19 -4.62
N TRP A 301 -15.17 -28.96 -3.54
CA TRP A 301 -14.16 -30.00 -3.39
C TRP A 301 -14.22 -31.01 -4.53
N ASN A 302 -15.36 -31.28 -5.15
CA ASN A 302 -15.48 -32.24 -6.25
C ASN A 302 -15.44 -31.57 -7.64
N TYR A 303 -15.13 -30.28 -7.71
CA TYR A 303 -15.15 -29.50 -8.95
C TYR A 303 -13.72 -29.24 -9.47
N GLY A 304 -13.39 -29.86 -10.62
CA GLY A 304 -12.06 -29.80 -11.24
C GLY A 304 -11.09 -30.90 -10.79
N PRO A 305 -9.94 -31.04 -11.46
CA PRO A 305 -8.91 -32.00 -11.07
C PRO A 305 -8.31 -31.69 -9.70
N ARG A 306 -7.81 -32.74 -9.04
CA ARG A 306 -6.97 -32.66 -7.84
C ARG A 306 -5.58 -32.18 -8.21
N ILE A 307 -5.00 -31.30 -7.39
CA ILE A 307 -3.62 -30.84 -7.53
C ILE A 307 -2.78 -31.40 -6.37
N GLU A 308 -1.54 -31.83 -6.66
CA GLU A 308 -0.59 -32.29 -5.64
C GLU A 308 0.02 -31.09 -4.90
N LYS A 309 0.35 -31.25 -3.60
CA LYS A 309 0.94 -30.16 -2.81
C LYS A 309 2.34 -29.83 -3.34
N GLY A 310 2.54 -28.58 -3.74
CA GLY A 310 3.69 -28.06 -4.46
C GLY A 310 3.39 -27.68 -5.92
N ASP A 311 2.30 -28.17 -6.50
CA ASP A 311 1.86 -27.87 -7.87
C ASP A 311 0.68 -26.86 -7.93
N GLU A 312 0.20 -26.40 -6.78
CA GLU A 312 -0.84 -25.36 -6.69
C GLU A 312 -0.38 -24.01 -7.25
N GLN A 313 -1.29 -23.33 -7.94
CA GLN A 313 -1.06 -22.06 -8.62
C GLN A 313 -2.09 -21.01 -8.16
N PRO A 314 -1.82 -19.71 -8.31
CA PRO A 314 -2.80 -18.68 -8.00
C PRO A 314 -4.08 -18.89 -8.82
N GLY A 315 -5.22 -18.95 -8.14
CA GLY A 315 -6.51 -19.33 -8.72
C GLY A 315 -6.91 -20.80 -8.54
N ASP A 316 -6.08 -21.63 -7.90
CA ASP A 316 -6.48 -22.92 -7.35
C ASP A 316 -7.21 -22.77 -6.00
N LEU A 317 -7.99 -23.76 -5.60
CA LEU A 317 -8.68 -23.78 -4.32
C LEU A 317 -7.99 -24.72 -3.32
N VAL A 318 -7.82 -24.26 -2.08
CA VAL A 318 -7.27 -25.02 -0.96
C VAL A 318 -8.36 -25.28 0.09
N PHE A 319 -8.44 -26.52 0.57
CA PHE A 319 -9.54 -27.00 1.42
C PHE A 319 -9.05 -27.55 2.75
N PHE A 320 -9.89 -27.45 3.79
CA PHE A 320 -9.49 -27.76 5.17
C PHE A 320 -10.49 -28.62 5.91
N ASP A 321 -9.97 -29.50 6.77
CA ASP A 321 -10.76 -30.35 7.67
C ASP A 321 -11.24 -29.52 8.88
N VAL A 322 -12.32 -28.78 8.64
CA VAL A 322 -13.04 -27.99 9.65
C VAL A 322 -14.37 -28.67 9.92
N GLN A 323 -14.44 -29.44 11.01
CA GLN A 323 -15.65 -30.16 11.40
C GLN A 323 -16.63 -29.26 12.16
N ARG A 324 -17.91 -29.28 11.76
CA ARG A 324 -19.00 -28.54 12.42
C ARG A 324 -20.20 -29.45 12.65
N ALA A 325 -20.88 -29.26 13.77
CA ALA A 325 -21.98 -30.13 14.18
C ALA A 325 -23.19 -29.99 13.23
N GLY A 326 -23.52 -31.07 12.51
CA GLY A 326 -24.66 -31.12 11.59
C GLY A 326 -24.33 -30.86 10.12
N GLU A 327 -23.07 -30.60 9.77
CA GLU A 327 -22.63 -30.48 8.38
C GLU A 327 -22.38 -31.84 7.72
N PRO A 328 -22.56 -31.97 6.39
CA PRO A 328 -22.22 -33.19 5.65
C PRO A 328 -20.71 -33.43 5.61
N PRO A 329 -20.25 -34.70 5.46
CA PRO A 329 -18.84 -35.03 5.41
C PRO A 329 -18.14 -34.39 4.21
N GLY A 330 -17.02 -33.71 4.46
CA GLY A 330 -16.22 -32.99 3.48
C GLY A 330 -15.50 -31.81 4.14
N PRO A 331 -14.82 -30.95 3.36
CA PRO A 331 -14.18 -29.75 3.89
C PRO A 331 -15.21 -28.71 4.34
N GLY A 332 -15.12 -28.28 5.60
CA GLY A 332 -15.90 -27.16 6.16
C GLY A 332 -15.30 -25.77 5.96
N HIS A 333 -14.15 -25.68 5.28
CA HIS A 333 -13.58 -24.40 4.83
C HIS A 333 -12.82 -24.54 3.50
N VAL A 334 -12.78 -23.45 2.75
CA VAL A 334 -12.10 -23.29 1.46
C VAL A 334 -11.55 -21.86 1.34
N GLY A 335 -10.35 -21.74 0.80
CA GLY A 335 -9.75 -20.47 0.36
C GLY A 335 -9.20 -20.60 -1.06
N MET A 336 -8.80 -19.48 -1.65
CA MET A 336 -8.19 -19.44 -2.98
C MET A 336 -6.69 -19.19 -2.85
N VAL A 337 -5.88 -20.10 -3.39
CA VAL A 337 -4.42 -19.97 -3.45
C VAL A 337 -4.05 -18.70 -4.21
N ILE A 338 -3.09 -17.94 -3.66
CA ILE A 338 -2.48 -16.78 -4.30
C ILE A 338 -0.95 -16.95 -4.45
N GLY A 339 -0.44 -18.16 -4.25
CA GLY A 339 1.00 -18.48 -4.37
C GLY A 339 1.76 -18.34 -3.06
N ASP A 340 3.02 -18.79 -3.04
CA ASP A 340 3.96 -18.68 -1.90
C ASP A 340 3.43 -19.18 -0.54
N GLY A 341 2.61 -20.23 -0.51
CA GLY A 341 2.02 -20.73 0.75
C GLY A 341 0.83 -19.92 1.26
N LEU A 342 0.39 -18.89 0.51
CA LEU A 342 -0.67 -17.95 0.86
C LEU A 342 -1.97 -18.21 0.09
N MET A 343 -3.08 -17.84 0.72
CA MET A 343 -4.42 -17.83 0.14
C MET A 343 -5.20 -16.58 0.55
N VAL A 344 -6.19 -16.18 -0.24
CA VAL A 344 -7.26 -15.27 0.19
C VAL A 344 -8.46 -16.09 0.69
N GLU A 345 -8.98 -15.74 1.87
CA GLU A 345 -10.06 -16.49 2.51
C GLU A 345 -11.11 -15.61 3.20
N ALA A 346 -12.33 -16.11 3.31
CA ALA A 346 -13.34 -15.64 4.25
C ALA A 346 -13.50 -16.69 5.37
N TRP A 347 -12.84 -16.52 6.52
CA TRP A 347 -12.70 -17.60 7.53
C TRP A 347 -13.90 -17.75 8.48
N CYS A 348 -14.21 -16.74 9.30
CA CYS A 348 -15.30 -16.82 10.29
C CYS A 348 -15.79 -15.43 10.76
N THR A 349 -17.02 -15.35 11.27
CA THR A 349 -17.71 -14.11 11.69
C THR A 349 -16.91 -13.22 12.66
N ASN A 350 -16.14 -13.84 13.57
CA ASN A 350 -15.37 -13.15 14.60
C ASN A 350 -13.85 -13.35 14.43
N CYS A 351 -13.41 -13.66 13.22
CA CYS A 351 -12.00 -13.98 12.93
C CYS A 351 -11.33 -12.93 12.04
N GLY A 352 -11.82 -11.68 12.10
CA GLY A 352 -11.42 -10.61 11.19
C GLY A 352 -12.07 -10.71 9.81
N PRO A 353 -11.75 -9.76 8.93
CA PRO A 353 -12.31 -9.67 7.58
C PRO A 353 -11.77 -10.75 6.63
N ILE A 354 -12.24 -10.72 5.39
CA ILE A 354 -11.59 -11.41 4.27
C ILE A 354 -10.14 -10.92 4.16
N ALA A 355 -9.18 -11.83 4.13
CA ALA A 355 -7.75 -11.49 4.23
C ALA A 355 -6.87 -12.52 3.51
N THR A 356 -5.63 -12.13 3.24
CA THR A 356 -4.56 -13.03 2.82
C THR A 356 -3.90 -13.69 4.02
N ARG A 357 -3.78 -15.03 4.04
CA ARG A 357 -3.13 -15.78 5.13
C ARG A 357 -2.41 -17.02 4.61
N GLU A 358 -1.44 -17.50 5.39
CA GLU A 358 -0.82 -18.81 5.18
C GLU A 358 -1.86 -19.93 5.30
N TYR A 359 -1.85 -20.86 4.33
CA TYR A 359 -2.66 -22.08 4.41
C TYR A 359 -1.98 -23.21 5.20
N ASP A 360 -0.65 -23.24 5.30
CA ASP A 360 0.09 -24.30 6.02
C ASP A 360 0.55 -23.89 7.43
N SER A 361 -0.07 -22.83 8.00
CA SER A 361 0.30 -22.29 9.31
C SER A 361 0.05 -23.31 10.44
N PRO A 362 0.99 -23.50 11.40
CA PRO A 362 0.90 -24.55 12.42
C PRO A 362 -0.28 -24.42 13.40
N ASN A 363 -0.96 -23.28 13.41
CA ASN A 363 -2.15 -23.03 14.25
C ASN A 363 -3.49 -23.21 13.50
N ARG A 364 -3.47 -23.70 12.25
CA ARG A 364 -4.66 -23.91 11.39
C ARG A 364 -5.08 -25.39 11.37
N SER A 365 -6.34 -25.67 11.01
CA SER A 365 -6.78 -27.00 10.58
C SER A 365 -5.91 -27.55 9.44
N ALA A 366 -5.77 -28.87 9.38
CA ALA A 366 -5.01 -29.52 8.32
C ALA A 366 -5.62 -29.27 6.92
N VAL A 367 -4.74 -29.01 5.94
CA VAL A 367 -5.07 -28.98 4.52
C VAL A 367 -5.50 -30.38 4.06
N MET A 368 -6.70 -30.50 3.51
CA MET A 368 -7.21 -31.72 2.88
C MET A 368 -6.67 -31.93 1.46
N GLY A 369 -6.32 -30.83 0.79
CA GLY A 369 -5.73 -30.81 -0.56
C GLY A 369 -6.28 -29.67 -1.40
N PHE A 370 -6.05 -29.77 -2.71
CA PHE A 370 -6.26 -28.69 -3.67
C PHE A 370 -7.12 -29.11 -4.88
N THR A 371 -7.78 -28.15 -5.53
CA THR A 371 -8.43 -28.33 -6.85
C THR A 371 -8.18 -27.16 -7.79
N ARG A 372 -8.31 -27.41 -9.10
CA ARG A 372 -8.24 -26.37 -10.15
C ARG A 372 -9.56 -26.23 -10.91
N PRO A 373 -10.50 -25.38 -10.48
CA PRO A 373 -11.82 -25.26 -11.09
C PRO A 373 -11.83 -24.93 -12.59
N LEU A 374 -10.93 -24.05 -13.08
CA LEU A 374 -10.87 -23.69 -14.51
C LEU A 374 -10.46 -24.87 -15.42
N GLU A 375 -9.85 -25.91 -14.87
CA GLU A 375 -9.54 -27.12 -15.63
C GLU A 375 -10.72 -28.10 -15.72
N ALA A 376 -11.82 -27.91 -14.98
CA ALA A 376 -13.02 -28.74 -15.05
C ALA A 376 -13.65 -28.73 -16.45
N SER A 377 -14.20 -29.88 -16.88
CA SER A 377 -14.98 -30.00 -18.12
C SER A 377 -16.15 -29.01 -18.18
N GLU A 378 -16.82 -28.83 -17.04
CA GLU A 378 -17.96 -27.96 -16.84
C GLU A 378 -17.58 -26.48 -16.86
N ALA A 379 -16.37 -26.11 -16.44
CA ALA A 379 -15.84 -24.75 -16.54
C ALA A 379 -15.49 -24.42 -17.99
N LYS A 380 -14.76 -25.31 -18.66
CA LYS A 380 -14.39 -25.19 -20.09
C LYS A 380 -15.63 -25.07 -20.98
N ALA A 381 -16.65 -25.90 -20.75
CA ALA A 381 -17.92 -25.81 -21.48
C ALA A 381 -18.67 -24.50 -21.23
N GLN A 382 -18.55 -23.86 -20.05
CA GLN A 382 -19.16 -22.55 -19.80
C GLN A 382 -18.43 -21.43 -20.56
N LEU A 383 -17.10 -21.51 -20.66
CA LEU A 383 -16.27 -20.55 -21.38
C LEU A 383 -16.43 -20.66 -22.92
N GLU A 384 -16.60 -21.87 -23.45
CA GLU A 384 -16.82 -22.12 -24.89
C GLU A 384 -18.16 -21.59 -25.42
N ASN A 385 -19.14 -21.29 -24.55
CA ASN A 385 -20.48 -20.83 -24.92
C ASN A 385 -20.67 -19.30 -24.70
N ARG A 386 -19.57 -18.54 -24.63
CA ARG A 386 -19.54 -17.07 -24.58
C ARG A 386 -19.07 -16.47 -25.91
#